data_AF-A0A532V293-F1
#
_entry.id   AF-A0A532V293-F1
#
_cell.length_a   1.000
_cell.length_b   1.000
_cell.length_c   1.000
_cell.angle_alpha   90.00
_cell.angle_beta   90.00
_cell.angle_gamma   90.00
#
_symmetry.space_group_name_H-M   'P 1'
#
loop_
_entity.id
_entity.type
_entity.pdbx_description
1 polymer ?
#
loop_
_entity_poly.entity_id
_entity_poly.type
_entity_poly.pdbx_seq_one_letter_code
_entity_poly.pdbx_strand_id
1 'polypeptide(L)'
;MHLLGIREAAAILHCHPYSIYAAIYEGRLKAVKLRGTVRISAEEVERMLIRKEKLERKLSISEAAKILACSQSTVLRLIHERKLKAELIRGRYRINPEDLETYVLSLPNI
;
A
#
# COMPACT_ATOMS: atom_id res chain seq x y z
N MET A 1 -12.05 -4.02 24.37
CA MET A 1 -12.13 -4.24 22.90
C MET A 1 -13.28 -3.41 22.35
N HIS A 2 -12.95 -2.28 21.74
CA HIS A 2 -13.95 -1.43 21.07
C HIS A 2 -14.26 -2.00 19.69
N LEU A 3 -15.54 -2.18 19.37
CA LEU A 3 -15.98 -2.86 18.15
C LEU A 3 -16.73 -1.90 17.24
N LEU A 4 -16.18 -1.69 16.06
CA LEU A 4 -16.68 -0.81 15.02
C LEU A 4 -17.58 -1.57 14.04
N GLY A 5 -18.60 -0.89 13.55
CA GLY A 5 -19.35 -1.29 12.37
C GLY A 5 -18.60 -0.96 11.08
N ILE A 6 -19.10 -1.50 9.96
CA ILE A 6 -18.51 -1.30 8.63
C ILE A 6 -18.37 0.18 8.27
N ARG A 7 -19.40 0.99 8.54
CA ARG A 7 -19.40 2.42 8.20
C ARG A 7 -18.36 3.21 9.00
N GLU A 8 -18.21 2.90 10.29
CA GLU A 8 -17.22 3.54 11.15
C GLU A 8 -15.80 3.18 10.72
N ALA A 9 -15.54 1.89 10.44
CA ALA A 9 -14.27 1.44 9.90
C ALA A 9 -13.95 2.08 8.54
N ALA A 10 -14.96 2.22 7.67
CA ALA A 10 -14.81 2.86 6.37
C ALA A 10 -14.44 4.35 6.49
N ALA A 11 -15.06 5.06 7.44
CA ALA A 11 -14.76 6.46 7.73
C ALA A 11 -13.31 6.63 8.23
N ILE A 12 -12.87 5.80 9.18
CA ILE A 12 -11.49 5.83 9.71
C ILE A 12 -10.47 5.51 8.62
N LEU A 13 -10.76 4.53 7.77
CA LEU A 13 -9.87 4.12 6.68
C LEU A 13 -9.97 5.03 5.44
N HIS A 14 -10.80 6.08 5.50
CA HIS A 14 -11.09 6.99 4.39
C HIS A 14 -11.36 6.24 3.08
N CYS A 15 -12.30 5.29 3.12
CA CYS A 15 -12.64 4.46 1.97
C CYS A 15 -14.14 4.16 1.91
N HIS A 16 -14.59 3.64 0.76
CA HIS A 16 -15.98 3.23 0.62
C HIS A 16 -16.29 1.98 1.48
N PRO A 17 -17.47 1.85 2.09
CA PRO A 17 -17.86 0.66 2.87
C PRO A 17 -17.68 -0.67 2.14
N TYR A 18 -17.87 -0.69 0.82
CA TYR A 18 -17.61 -1.87 -0.01
C TYR A 18 -16.15 -2.34 0.06
N SER A 19 -15.19 -1.42 0.18
CA SER A 19 -13.78 -1.76 0.33
C SER A 19 -13.48 -2.49 1.64
N ILE A 20 -14.28 -2.24 2.68
CA ILE A 20 -14.19 -2.97 3.95
C ILE A 20 -14.71 -4.39 3.76
N TYR A 21 -15.86 -4.58 3.10
CA TYR A 21 -16.37 -5.91 2.77
C TYR A 21 -15.38 -6.72 1.94
N ALA A 22 -14.81 -6.12 0.89
CA ALA A 22 -13.77 -6.75 0.08
C ALA A 22 -12.53 -7.10 0.91
N ALA A 23 -12.10 -6.20 1.81
CA ALA A 23 -10.96 -6.46 2.69
C ALA A 23 -11.20 -7.63 3.66
N ILE A 24 -12.43 -7.78 4.17
CA ILE A 24 -12.80 -8.91 5.03
C ILE A 24 -12.87 -10.20 4.20
N TYR A 25 -13.52 -10.16 3.05
CA TYR A 25 -13.66 -11.31 2.15
C TYR A 25 -12.31 -11.86 1.67
N GLU A 26 -11.38 -10.97 1.32
CA GLU A 26 -10.01 -11.32 0.93
C GLU A 26 -9.11 -11.67 2.12
N GLY A 27 -9.63 -11.71 3.36
CA GLY A 27 -8.89 -12.06 4.57
C GLY A 27 -7.86 -10.99 5.02
N ARG A 28 -7.91 -9.79 4.44
CA ARG A 28 -7.00 -8.67 4.75
C ARG A 28 -7.37 -7.90 6.01
N LEU A 29 -8.62 -8.02 6.45
CA LEU A 29 -9.15 -7.37 7.63
C LEU A 29 -9.93 -8.40 8.46
N LYS A 30 -9.48 -8.63 9.70
CA LYS A 30 -10.18 -9.56 10.58
C LYS A 30 -11.46 -8.93 11.13
N ALA A 31 -12.55 -9.68 11.05
CA ALA A 31 -13.85 -9.27 11.58
C ALA A 31 -14.53 -10.46 12.27
N VAL A 32 -15.45 -10.14 13.18
CA VAL A 32 -16.28 -11.12 13.88
C VAL A 32 -17.76 -10.86 13.57
N LYS A 33 -18.57 -11.92 13.50
CA LYS A 33 -20.02 -11.79 13.35
C LYS A 33 -20.66 -11.88 14.73
N LEU A 34 -21.31 -10.79 15.16
CA LEU A 34 -22.01 -10.70 16.44
C LEU A 34 -23.48 -10.38 16.19
N ARG A 35 -24.36 -11.30 16.60
CA ARG A 35 -25.83 -11.17 16.44
C ARG A 35 -26.22 -10.78 15.01
N GLY A 36 -25.65 -11.45 14.01
CA GLY A 36 -25.92 -11.19 12.59
C GLY A 36 -25.14 -10.02 11.98
N THR A 37 -24.53 -9.14 12.78
CA THR A 37 -23.81 -7.96 12.31
C THR A 37 -22.30 -8.20 12.29
N VAL A 38 -21.62 -7.77 11.23
CA VAL A 38 -20.15 -7.79 11.14
C VAL A 38 -19.56 -6.66 11.98
N ARG A 39 -18.60 -7.00 12.84
CA ARG A 39 -17.88 -6.08 13.73
C ARG A 39 -16.38 -6.24 13.55
N ILE A 40 -15.66 -5.13 13.57
CA ILE A 40 -14.20 -5.06 13.43
C ILE A 40 -13.65 -4.43 14.68
N SER A 41 -12.54 -4.95 15.22
CA SER A 41 -11.91 -4.31 16.38
C SER A 41 -11.23 -3.01 15.98
N ALA A 42 -11.29 -1.99 16.83
CA ALA A 42 -10.63 -0.70 16.57
C ALA A 42 -9.13 -0.88 16.29
N GLU A 43 -8.47 -1.78 17.03
CA GLU A 43 -7.05 -2.07 16.88
C GLU A 43 -6.73 -2.69 15.52
N GLU A 44 -7.65 -3.47 14.93
CA GLU A 44 -7.49 -4.02 13.59
C GLU A 44 -7.67 -2.94 12.51
N VAL A 45 -8.60 -2.01 12.70
CA VAL A 45 -8.77 -0.85 11.80
C VAL A 45 -7.54 0.04 11.84
N GLU A 46 -7.01 0.35 13.03
CA GLU A 46 -5.78 1.14 13.21
C GLU A 46 -4.57 0.48 12.55
N ARG A 47 -4.39 -0.83 12.74
CA ARG A 47 -3.32 -1.59 12.04
C ARG A 47 -3.45 -1.47 10.53
N MET A 48 -4.66 -1.53 10.00
CA MET A 48 -4.90 -1.37 8.56
C MET A 48 -4.63 0.06 8.08
N LEU A 49 -4.96 1.08 8.89
CA LEU A 49 -4.66 2.48 8.59
C LEU A 49 -3.14 2.70 8.48
N ILE A 50 -2.37 2.25 9.48
CA ILE A 50 -0.90 2.35 9.47
C ILE A 50 -0.30 1.66 8.24
N ARG A 51 -0.82 0.47 7.87
CA ARG A 51 -0.39 -0.23 6.65
C ARG A 51 -0.73 0.55 5.38
N LYS A 52 -1.89 1.20 5.33
CA LYS A 52 -2.31 2.04 4.20
C LYS A 52 -1.38 3.24 4.05
N GLU A 53 -1.13 3.99 5.13
CA GLU A 53 -0.23 5.15 5.13
C GLU A 53 1.20 4.75 4.72
N LYS A 54 1.72 3.64 5.26
CA LYS A 54 3.05 3.13 4.87
C LYS A 54 3.12 2.79 3.39
N LEU A 55 2.04 2.27 2.80
CA LEU A 55 1.97 1.96 1.38
C LEU A 55 1.87 3.22 0.52
N GLU A 56 1.11 4.23 0.96
CA GLU A 56 0.95 5.52 0.27
C GLU A 56 2.25 6.32 0.20
N ARG A 57 3.15 6.14 1.17
CA ARG A 57 4.51 6.72 1.12
C ARG A 57 5.42 6.08 0.06
N LYS A 58 5.06 4.91 -0.47
CA LYS A 58 5.87 4.21 -1.48
C LYS A 58 5.47 4.63 -2.89
N LEU A 59 6.48 4.88 -3.71
CA LEU A 59 6.31 5.24 -5.10
C LEU A 59 5.86 4.03 -5.92
N SER A 60 4.90 4.25 -6.81
CA SER A 60 4.61 3.35 -7.92
C SER A 60 5.68 3.43 -9.00
N ILE A 61 5.70 2.45 -9.90
CA ILE A 61 6.55 2.47 -11.11
C ILE A 61 6.32 3.76 -11.91
N SER A 62 5.07 4.21 -12.04
CA SER A 62 4.75 5.42 -12.81
C SER A 62 5.29 6.68 -12.15
N GLU A 63 5.29 6.77 -10.82
CA GLU A 63 5.84 7.93 -10.10
C GLU A 63 7.37 7.93 -10.19
N ALA A 64 8.01 6.78 -9.99
CA ALA A 64 9.46 6.64 -10.16
C ALA A 64 9.90 6.95 -11.59
N ALA A 65 9.13 6.54 -12.61
CA ALA A 65 9.43 6.83 -14.01
C ALA A 65 9.40 8.33 -14.31
N LYS A 66 8.45 9.07 -13.71
CA LYS A 66 8.39 10.54 -13.82
C LYS A 66 9.60 11.19 -13.15
N ILE A 67 9.98 10.73 -11.96
CA ILE A 67 11.14 11.26 -11.22
C ILE A 67 12.45 11.02 -11.99
N LEU A 68 12.62 9.82 -12.55
CA LEU A 68 13.80 9.45 -13.34
C LEU A 68 13.75 9.96 -14.79
N ALA A 69 12.70 10.68 -15.19
CA ALA A 69 12.46 11.13 -16.56
C ALA A 69 12.64 10.01 -17.61
N CYS A 70 12.14 8.80 -17.31
CA CYS A 70 12.27 7.63 -18.19
C CYS A 70 10.96 6.85 -18.33
N SER A 71 10.97 5.77 -19.12
CA SER A 71 9.79 4.94 -19.29
C SER A 71 9.52 4.03 -18.08
N GLN A 72 8.26 3.67 -17.85
CA GLN A 72 7.89 2.67 -16.84
C GLN A 72 8.57 1.31 -17.08
N SER A 73 8.76 0.93 -18.34
CA SER A 73 9.49 -0.28 -18.74
C SER A 73 10.97 -0.22 -18.33
N THR A 74 11.58 0.95 -18.39
CA THR A 74 12.96 1.17 -17.90
C THR A 74 13.03 0.92 -16.40
N VAL A 75 12.09 1.48 -15.63
CA VAL A 75 12.03 1.27 -14.18
C VAL A 75 11.84 -0.21 -13.83
N LEU A 76 10.92 -0.91 -14.53
CA LEU A 76 10.72 -2.35 -14.37
C LEU A 76 12.00 -3.15 -14.63
N ARG A 77 12.71 -2.80 -15.72
CA ARG A 77 13.99 -3.42 -16.04
C ARG A 77 15.02 -3.19 -14.93
N LEU A 78 15.13 -1.98 -14.39
CA LEU A 78 16.03 -1.69 -13.26
C LEU A 78 15.71 -2.53 -12.02
N ILE A 79 14.43 -2.76 -11.74
CA ILE A 79 13.99 -3.63 -10.64
C ILE A 79 14.40 -5.09 -10.92
N HIS A 80 14.13 -5.60 -12.12
CA HIS A 80 14.48 -6.98 -12.49
C HIS A 80 16.00 -7.22 -12.50
N GLU A 81 16.78 -6.23 -12.94
CA GLU A 81 18.24 -6.24 -12.90
C GLU A 81 18.80 -6.00 -11.48
N ARG A 82 17.94 -5.86 -10.46
CA ARG A 82 18.29 -5.58 -9.05
C ARG A 82 19.07 -4.28 -8.83
N LYS A 83 19.01 -3.35 -9.78
CA LYS A 83 19.62 -2.01 -9.69
C LYS A 83 18.77 -1.05 -8.88
N LEU A 84 17.46 -1.26 -8.85
CA LEU A 84 16.51 -0.49 -8.05
C LEU A 84 15.72 -1.43 -7.15
N LYS A 85 15.76 -1.21 -5.84
CA LYS A 85 14.99 -2.01 -4.87
C LYS A 85 13.51 -1.67 -4.95
N ALA A 86 12.67 -2.70 -4.92
CA ALA A 86 11.23 -2.56 -4.86
C ALA A 86 10.60 -3.77 -4.16
N GLU A 87 9.44 -3.57 -3.57
CA GLU A 87 8.61 -4.62 -2.98
C GLU A 87 7.41 -4.90 -3.87
N LEU A 88 7.10 -6.18 -4.09
CA LEU A 88 5.89 -6.59 -4.81
C LEU A 88 4.71 -6.65 -3.82
N ILE A 89 3.82 -5.66 -3.87
CA ILE A 89 2.66 -5.56 -2.99
C ILE A 89 1.39 -5.65 -3.82
N ARG A 90 0.61 -6.72 -3.63
CA ARG A 90 -0.65 -6.97 -4.35
C ARG A 90 -0.47 -6.92 -5.88
N GLY A 91 0.58 -7.56 -6.38
CA GLY A 91 0.90 -7.63 -7.80
C GLY A 91 1.42 -6.32 -8.41
N ARG A 92 1.73 -5.31 -7.59
CA ARG A 92 2.29 -4.03 -8.04
C ARG A 92 3.60 -3.75 -7.32
N TYR A 93 4.63 -3.38 -8.07
CA TYR A 93 5.88 -2.94 -7.46
C TYR A 93 5.71 -1.59 -6.77
N ARG A 94 6.31 -1.50 -5.59
CA ARG A 94 6.35 -0.31 -4.73
C ARG A 94 7.79 -0.04 -4.32
N ILE A 95 8.24 1.16 -4.59
CA ILE A 95 9.63 1.60 -4.38
C ILE A 95 9.64 2.51 -3.17
N ASN A 96 10.53 2.28 -2.20
CA ASN A 96 10.72 3.24 -1.13
C ASN A 96 11.40 4.49 -1.72
N PRO A 97 10.95 5.71 -1.40
CA PRO A 97 11.57 6.93 -1.92
C PRO A 97 13.10 6.97 -1.72
N GLU A 98 13.58 6.48 -0.59
CA GLU A 98 15.01 6.45 -0.23
C GLU A 98 15.83 5.52 -1.13
N ASP A 99 15.24 4.40 -1.58
CA ASP A 99 15.87 3.48 -2.53
C ASP A 99 16.00 4.13 -3.91
N LEU A 100 15.01 4.93 -4.32
CA LEU A 100 15.07 5.69 -5.57
C LEU A 100 16.11 6.82 -5.51
N GLU A 101 16.15 7.54 -4.40
CA GLU A 101 17.15 8.59 -4.16
C GLU A 101 18.57 8.03 -4.18
N THR A 102 18.80 6.90 -3.49
CA THR A 102 20.08 6.19 -3.50
C THR A 102 20.48 5.80 -4.92
N TYR A 103 19.53 5.31 -5.74
CA TYR A 103 19.79 5.01 -7.14
C TYR A 103 20.19 6.25 -7.93
N VAL A 104 19.48 7.37 -7.77
CA VAL A 104 19.81 8.63 -8.46
C VAL A 104 21.21 9.12 -8.10
N LEU A 105 21.57 9.08 -6.82
CA LEU A 105 22.91 9.47 -6.35
C LEU A 105 24.03 8.54 -6.84
N SER A 106 23.70 7.31 -7.23
CA SER A 106 24.66 6.35 -7.80
C SER A 106 24.93 6.57 -9.29
N LEU A 107 24.12 7.40 -9.96
CA LEU A 107 24.33 7.71 -11.37
C LEU A 107 25.57 8.58 -11.51
N PRO A 108 26.43 8.31 -12.51
CA PRO A 108 27.56 9.19 -12.77
C PRO A 108 27.06 10.60 -13.08
N ASN A 109 27.64 11.61 -12.43
CA ASN A 109 27.46 13.00 -12.82
C ASN A 109 28.02 13.15 -14.23
N ILE A 110 27.15 13.51 -15.18
CA ILE A 110 27.53 13.83 -16.57
C ILE A 110 27.71 15.35 -16.67
#